data_AF-A0A0F8WPP2-F1
#
_entry.id   AF-A0A0F8WPP2-F1
#
_cell.length_a   1.000
_cell.length_b   1.000
_cell.length_c   1.000
_cell.angle_alpha   90.00
_cell.angle_beta   90.00
_cell.angle_gamma   90.00
#
_symmetry.space_group_name_H-M   'P 1'
#
loop_
_entity.id
_entity.type
_entity.pdbx_description
1 polymer ?
#
loop_
_entity_poly.entity_id
_entity_poly.type
_entity_poly.pdbx_seq_one_letter_code
_entity_poly.pdbx_strand_id
1 'polypeptide(L)'
;MVHRQSQDLEIVDRLMEPQTAVHFLEFCFSGILPNGKETALEKLNPDDMQYLHASPEGDEDGRPISERVMSRVGSVEDSDRLCLVVGKNIQSMKNRTCEGIIPLSEQRWKEKGLDQEDHFDIACQSLSAVVAAWEYLNQPRVAKNMRDTFHLLWGHWEELEVMINRQRMIDQEPPVSVTRLWLQFIVAHFQVVAERAHRWVIVHVNALRAPLLQRLAAHRPMNLDVVDSLQWKLTDRLHMLVEIASVADYAIMIPMHGYNGYTPPPIPPHILPALRSASWEERRQAYSPRMKLVTRATRQRTCTILPFRGESDGRTYHRAGMPMRTGTCSPCCSRRQARAGWRSVLDERWSRNLALAMGGHKLVGGSSRARIVCNIGETF
;
A
#
# COMPACT_ATOMS: atom_id res chain seq x y z
N MET A 1 9.49 8.69 -17.13
CA MET A 1 8.22 7.99 -16.86
C MET A 1 7.08 8.71 -17.59
N VAL A 2 6.49 8.05 -18.59
CA VAL A 2 5.49 8.57 -19.54
C VAL A 2 4.17 9.03 -18.87
N HIS A 3 3.87 8.54 -17.65
CA HIS A 3 2.62 8.89 -16.93
C HIS A 3 2.51 10.34 -16.48
N ARG A 4 3.62 11.09 -16.36
CA ARG A 4 3.57 12.52 -16.01
C ARG A 4 3.21 13.42 -17.19
N GLN A 5 3.37 12.96 -18.43
CA GLN A 5 3.26 13.80 -19.62
C GLN A 5 1.87 13.79 -20.29
N SER A 6 0.94 12.95 -19.85
CA SER A 6 -0.30 12.68 -20.60
C SER A 6 -1.61 13.07 -19.90
N GLN A 7 -1.59 13.79 -18.77
CA GLN A 7 -2.81 14.01 -17.96
C GLN A 7 -2.94 15.46 -17.47
N ASP A 8 -3.49 16.33 -18.32
CA ASP A 8 -3.72 17.77 -18.09
C ASP A 8 -4.91 18.10 -17.14
N LEU A 9 -5.28 17.18 -16.25
CA LEU A 9 -6.33 17.42 -15.25
C LEU A 9 -5.70 17.43 -13.86
N GLU A 10 -5.53 18.64 -13.33
CA GLU A 10 -5.17 18.86 -11.92
C GLU A 10 -6.36 18.43 -11.06
N ILE A 11 -6.19 17.36 -10.29
CA ILE A 11 -7.20 16.90 -9.34
C ILE A 11 -6.71 17.13 -7.93
N VAL A 12 -7.60 17.68 -7.11
CA VAL A 12 -7.40 17.86 -5.68
C VAL A 12 -7.40 16.49 -5.00
N ASP A 13 -6.29 16.16 -4.36
CA ASP A 13 -6.12 14.89 -3.67
C ASP A 13 -6.21 15.00 -2.15
N ARG A 14 -6.88 14.02 -1.54
CA ARG A 14 -7.03 13.88 -0.10
C ARG A 14 -5.88 13.01 0.42
N LEU A 15 -5.04 13.51 1.31
CA LEU A 15 -3.84 12.78 1.72
C LEU A 15 -4.13 11.49 2.50
N MET A 16 -5.22 11.50 3.27
CA MET A 16 -5.75 10.34 3.98
C MET A 16 -7.20 10.14 3.59
N GLU A 17 -7.59 8.91 3.34
CA GLU A 17 -8.96 8.59 2.98
C GLU A 17 -9.86 8.61 4.24
N PRO A 18 -11.10 9.11 4.16
CA PRO A 18 -12.02 9.15 5.30
C PRO A 18 -12.21 7.80 6.01
N GLN A 19 -12.16 6.71 5.24
CA GLN A 19 -12.26 5.35 5.77
C GLN A 19 -11.11 4.99 6.71
N THR A 20 -9.95 5.67 6.64
CA THR A 20 -8.83 5.45 7.56
C THR A 20 -9.22 5.78 9.00
N ALA A 21 -10.01 6.83 9.23
CA ALA A 21 -10.51 7.18 10.56
C ALA A 21 -11.53 6.14 11.07
N VAL A 22 -12.41 5.66 10.18
CA VAL A 22 -13.39 4.61 10.51
C VAL A 22 -12.68 3.29 10.89
N HIS A 23 -11.72 2.85 10.08
CA HIS A 23 -10.95 1.63 10.34
C HIS A 23 -10.11 1.75 11.63
N PHE A 24 -9.63 2.94 11.96
CA PHE A 24 -8.95 3.18 13.23
C PHE A 24 -9.89 2.96 14.41
N LEU A 25 -11.11 3.49 14.36
CA LEU A 25 -12.07 3.28 15.43
C LEU A 25 -12.47 1.79 15.53
N GLU A 26 -12.71 1.10 14.41
CA GLU A 26 -12.93 -0.37 14.42
C GLU A 26 -11.77 -1.11 15.10
N PHE A 27 -10.52 -0.66 14.87
CA PHE A 27 -9.35 -1.17 15.56
C PHE A 27 -9.35 -0.86 17.06
N CYS A 28 -9.71 0.35 17.48
CA CYS A 28 -9.73 0.71 18.90
C CYS A 28 -10.65 -0.18 19.76
N PHE A 29 -11.76 -0.65 19.19
CA PHE A 29 -12.67 -1.58 19.89
C PHE A 29 -12.25 -3.05 19.75
N SER A 30 -11.83 -3.48 18.55
CA SER A 30 -11.47 -4.88 18.33
C SER A 30 -10.09 -5.24 18.92
N GLY A 31 -9.16 -4.29 18.90
CA GLY A 31 -7.74 -4.47 19.17
C GLY A 31 -6.97 -5.18 18.06
N ILE A 32 -7.58 -5.41 16.88
CA ILE A 32 -6.93 -6.14 15.77
C ILE A 32 -6.37 -5.14 14.76
N LEU A 33 -5.05 -5.11 14.64
CA LEU A 33 -4.34 -4.26 13.69
C LEU A 33 -4.61 -4.69 12.23
N PRO A 34 -4.40 -3.80 11.24
CA PRO A 34 -4.52 -4.12 9.82
C PRO A 34 -3.66 -5.32 9.34
N ASN A 35 -2.57 -5.61 10.04
CA ASN A 35 -1.68 -6.74 9.76
C ASN A 35 -2.12 -8.05 10.45
N GLY A 36 -3.27 -8.05 11.13
CA GLY A 36 -3.82 -9.20 11.85
C GLY A 36 -3.23 -9.42 13.25
N LYS A 37 -2.29 -8.59 13.70
CA LYS A 37 -1.75 -8.68 15.06
C LYS A 37 -2.71 -8.04 16.06
N GLU A 38 -2.73 -8.56 17.28
CA GLU A 38 -3.47 -7.94 18.38
C GLU A 38 -2.61 -6.89 19.09
N THR A 39 -3.24 -5.80 19.50
CA THR A 39 -2.59 -4.81 20.36
C THR A 39 -2.54 -5.29 21.80
N ALA A 40 -1.46 -4.94 22.51
CA ALA A 40 -1.33 -5.12 23.95
C ALA A 40 -1.79 -3.88 24.73
N LEU A 41 -2.22 -2.81 24.04
CA LEU A 41 -2.75 -1.60 24.67
C LEU A 41 -4.20 -1.82 25.10
N GLU A 42 -4.61 -1.06 26.11
CA GLU A 42 -6.00 -1.03 26.56
C GLU A 42 -6.92 -0.55 25.42
N LYS A 43 -8.11 -1.14 25.34
CA LYS A 43 -9.06 -0.89 24.24
C LYS A 43 -10.08 0.16 24.65
N LEU A 44 -10.78 0.70 23.66
CA LEU A 44 -11.97 1.52 23.93
C LEU A 44 -13.15 0.61 24.31
N ASN A 45 -13.90 1.06 25.31
CA ASN A 45 -15.16 0.46 25.75
C ASN A 45 -16.30 1.06 24.92
N PRO A 46 -17.41 0.32 24.68
CA PRO A 46 -18.54 0.85 23.92
C PRO A 46 -19.08 2.19 24.45
N ASP A 47 -19.01 2.40 25.76
CA ASP A 47 -19.47 3.63 26.41
C ASP A 47 -18.59 4.84 26.07
N ASP A 48 -17.31 4.62 25.72
CA ASP A 48 -16.39 5.70 25.32
C ASP A 48 -16.82 6.38 24.01
N MET A 49 -17.65 5.73 23.20
CA MET A 49 -18.17 6.27 21.94
C MET A 49 -18.91 7.60 22.14
N GLN A 50 -19.50 7.83 23.31
CA GLN A 50 -20.20 9.09 23.57
C GLN A 50 -19.26 10.30 23.52
N TYR A 51 -17.99 10.14 23.88
CA TYR A 51 -17.00 11.22 23.90
C TYR A 51 -16.55 11.64 22.51
N LEU A 52 -16.67 10.78 21.49
CA LEU A 52 -16.45 11.16 20.09
C LEU A 52 -17.46 12.20 19.59
N HIS A 53 -18.63 12.25 20.21
CA HIS A 53 -19.72 13.16 19.89
C HIS A 53 -19.80 14.35 20.85
N ALA A 54 -18.89 14.43 21.82
CA ALA A 54 -18.78 15.54 22.74
C ALA A 54 -17.69 16.52 22.28
N SER A 55 -17.84 17.78 22.70
CA SER A 55 -16.78 18.79 22.59
C SER A 55 -15.93 18.75 23.86
N PRO A 56 -14.61 18.97 23.77
CA PRO A 56 -13.77 19.20 24.94
C PRO A 56 -14.29 20.36 25.79
N GLU A 57 -14.14 20.25 27.12
CA GLU A 57 -14.53 21.30 28.05
C GLU A 57 -13.63 22.53 27.91
N GLY A 58 -14.24 23.72 27.84
CA GLY A 58 -13.50 24.99 27.72
C GLY A 58 -13.01 25.32 26.31
N ASP A 59 -13.47 24.58 25.30
CA ASP A 59 -13.09 24.81 23.91
C ASP A 59 -14.00 25.82 23.21
N GLU A 60 -13.40 26.84 22.59
CA GLU A 60 -14.11 27.90 21.86
C GLU A 60 -14.71 27.43 20.52
N ASP A 61 -14.17 26.38 19.91
CA ASP A 61 -14.66 25.86 18.61
C ASP A 61 -15.98 25.10 18.78
N GLY A 62 -16.23 24.51 19.96
CA GLY A 62 -17.49 23.83 20.31
C GLY A 62 -17.87 22.60 19.48
N ARG A 63 -17.10 22.28 18.43
CA ARG A 63 -17.32 21.13 17.54
C ARG A 63 -16.93 19.82 18.20
N PRO A 64 -17.67 18.72 17.96
CA PRO A 64 -17.34 17.41 18.51
C PRO A 64 -16.05 16.84 17.89
N ILE A 65 -15.36 15.97 18.63
CA ILE A 65 -14.10 15.35 18.17
C ILE A 65 -14.25 14.65 16.81
N SER A 66 -15.34 13.91 16.60
CA SER A 66 -15.60 13.22 15.34
C SER A 66 -15.69 14.17 14.14
N GLU A 67 -16.28 15.35 14.31
CA GLU A 67 -16.36 16.36 13.24
C GLU A 67 -15.00 16.98 12.96
N ARG A 68 -14.21 17.29 14.00
CA ARG A 68 -12.84 17.79 13.84
C ARG A 68 -11.94 16.80 13.12
N VAL A 69 -12.01 15.53 13.49
CA VAL A 69 -11.25 14.46 12.82
C VAL A 69 -11.68 14.38 11.35
N MET A 70 -12.98 14.40 11.06
CA MET A 70 -13.47 14.34 9.68
C MET A 70 -13.13 15.59 8.86
N SER A 71 -13.08 16.78 9.48
CA SER A 71 -12.64 17.99 8.78
C SER A 71 -11.16 17.91 8.42
N ARG A 72 -10.33 17.25 9.23
CA ARG A 72 -8.92 16.96 8.88
C ARG A 72 -8.76 15.83 7.88
N VAL A 73 -9.61 14.80 7.93
CA VAL A 73 -9.60 13.66 6.99
C VAL A 73 -10.62 13.88 5.88
N GLY A 74 -10.29 14.76 4.94
CA GLY A 74 -11.00 14.85 3.67
C GLY A 74 -11.98 16.01 3.48
N SER A 75 -11.91 17.07 4.29
CA SER A 75 -12.66 18.31 4.04
C SER A 75 -11.86 19.33 3.21
N VAL A 76 -12.60 20.15 2.46
CA VAL A 76 -12.10 21.33 1.71
C VAL A 76 -11.72 22.46 2.66
N GLU A 77 -12.18 22.41 3.92
CA GLU A 77 -11.82 23.37 4.98
C GLU A 77 -10.32 23.46 5.23
N ASP A 78 -9.58 22.41 4.85
CA ASP A 78 -8.14 22.33 4.97
C ASP A 78 -7.44 22.39 3.60
N SER A 79 -7.91 23.32 2.76
CA SER A 79 -7.47 23.49 1.38
C SER A 79 -5.96 23.68 1.22
N ASP A 80 -5.29 24.30 2.19
CA ASP A 80 -3.84 24.54 2.19
C ASP A 80 -3.01 23.25 2.15
N ARG A 81 -3.56 22.14 2.68
CA ARG A 81 -2.90 20.84 2.72
C ARG A 81 -3.26 19.94 1.56
N LEU A 82 -4.28 20.29 0.78
CA LEU A 82 -4.64 19.55 -0.42
C LEU A 82 -3.49 19.63 -1.43
N CYS A 83 -3.16 18.47 -2.00
CA CYS A 83 -2.12 18.37 -3.02
C CYS A 83 -2.78 18.30 -4.39
N LEU A 84 -2.29 19.10 -5.33
CA LEU A 84 -2.64 18.95 -6.74
C LEU A 84 -1.91 17.73 -7.27
N VAL A 85 -2.66 16.70 -7.64
CA VAL A 85 -2.13 15.52 -8.32
C VAL A 85 -2.08 15.79 -9.82
N VAL A 86 -0.95 15.45 -10.42
CA VAL A 86 -0.77 15.39 -11.86
C VAL A 86 -1.44 14.11 -12.38
N GLY A 87 -2.74 14.18 -12.64
CA GLY A 87 -3.48 13.14 -13.37
C GLY A 87 -4.37 12.20 -12.55
N LYS A 88 -5.56 11.95 -13.10
CA LYS A 88 -6.60 11.06 -12.54
C LYS A 88 -6.13 9.63 -12.32
N ASN A 89 -5.22 9.13 -13.16
CA ASN A 89 -4.72 7.77 -13.03
C ASN A 89 -3.83 7.60 -11.80
N ILE A 90 -2.97 8.59 -11.51
CA ILE A 90 -2.09 8.55 -10.33
C ILE A 90 -2.95 8.60 -9.06
N GLN A 91 -3.92 9.52 -9.02
CA GLN A 91 -4.85 9.61 -7.89
C GLN A 91 -5.63 8.30 -7.69
N SER A 92 -6.22 7.75 -8.77
CA SER A 92 -6.99 6.51 -8.69
C SER A 92 -6.13 5.32 -8.20
N MET A 93 -4.88 5.21 -8.67
CA MET A 93 -3.96 4.16 -8.21
C MET A 93 -3.51 4.38 -6.78
N LYS A 94 -3.25 5.62 -6.37
CA LYS A 94 -2.93 5.98 -4.99
C LYS A 94 -4.09 5.58 -4.08
N ASN A 95 -5.33 6.01 -4.34
CA ASN A 95 -6.47 5.71 -3.48
C ASN A 95 -6.65 4.19 -3.31
N ARG A 96 -6.65 3.44 -4.42
CA ARG A 96 -6.80 1.97 -4.36
C ARG A 96 -5.67 1.31 -3.57
N THR A 97 -4.42 1.67 -3.81
CA THR A 97 -3.29 1.06 -3.10
C THR A 97 -3.24 1.44 -1.62
N CYS A 98 -3.57 2.69 -1.27
CA CYS A 98 -3.71 3.16 0.10
C CYS A 98 -4.89 2.54 0.86
N GLU A 99 -5.96 2.13 0.17
CA GLU A 99 -7.03 1.32 0.76
C GLU A 99 -6.66 -0.17 0.88
N GLY A 100 -5.48 -0.56 0.40
CA GLY A 100 -5.04 -1.95 0.36
C GLY A 100 -5.77 -2.80 -0.67
N ILE A 101 -6.44 -2.16 -1.65
CA ILE A 101 -7.08 -2.80 -2.80
C ILE A 101 -6.00 -3.12 -3.84
N ILE A 102 -6.05 -4.34 -4.37
CA ILE A 102 -5.13 -4.79 -5.40
C ILE A 102 -5.36 -3.96 -6.69
N PRO A 103 -4.30 -3.40 -7.32
CA PRO A 103 -4.43 -2.57 -8.53
C PRO A 103 -5.21 -3.28 -9.65
N LEU A 104 -4.83 -4.52 -9.94
CA LEU A 104 -5.51 -5.39 -10.90
C LEU A 104 -5.52 -6.82 -10.35
N SER A 105 -6.69 -7.48 -10.39
CA SER A 105 -6.76 -8.91 -10.05
C SER A 105 -6.07 -9.76 -11.11
N GLU A 106 -5.58 -10.94 -10.72
CA GLU A 106 -4.98 -11.92 -11.64
C GLU A 106 -5.91 -12.28 -12.80
N GLN A 107 -7.21 -12.38 -12.53
CA GLN A 107 -8.22 -12.63 -13.55
C GLN A 107 -8.24 -11.49 -14.59
N ARG A 108 -8.36 -10.23 -14.13
CA ARG A 108 -8.37 -9.07 -15.04
C ARG A 108 -7.03 -8.88 -15.75
N TRP A 109 -5.93 -9.30 -15.15
CA TRP A 109 -4.61 -9.29 -15.78
C TRP A 109 -4.59 -10.17 -17.02
N LYS A 110 -5.10 -11.41 -16.88
CA LYS A 110 -5.21 -12.37 -17.98
C LYS A 110 -6.28 -12.00 -19.01
N GLU A 111 -7.43 -11.50 -18.57
CA GLU A 111 -8.49 -11.03 -19.49
C GLU A 111 -8.01 -9.91 -20.41
N LYS A 112 -7.14 -9.04 -19.89
CA LYS A 112 -6.50 -7.98 -20.69
C LYS A 112 -5.30 -8.47 -21.51
N GLY A 113 -4.95 -9.76 -21.42
CA GLY A 113 -3.80 -10.35 -22.10
C GLY A 113 -2.47 -9.72 -21.70
N LEU A 114 -2.33 -9.19 -20.48
CA LEU A 114 -1.10 -8.52 -20.03
C LEU A 114 0.04 -9.50 -19.73
N ASP A 115 -0.27 -10.80 -19.74
CA ASP A 115 0.69 -11.91 -19.75
C ASP A 115 1.24 -12.21 -21.15
N GLN A 116 0.64 -11.66 -22.21
CA GLN A 116 1.08 -11.86 -23.58
C GLN A 116 2.23 -10.92 -23.95
N GLU A 117 3.12 -11.41 -24.81
CA GLU A 117 4.29 -10.67 -25.26
C GLU A 117 3.93 -9.38 -26.02
N ASP A 118 2.83 -9.42 -26.77
CA ASP A 118 2.38 -8.30 -27.61
C ASP A 118 1.87 -7.12 -26.77
N HIS A 119 1.48 -7.37 -25.53
CA HIS A 119 1.00 -6.35 -24.58
C HIS A 119 2.04 -5.99 -23.51
N PHE A 120 3.30 -6.38 -23.70
CA PHE A 120 4.37 -6.15 -22.72
C PHE A 120 4.47 -4.67 -22.29
N ASP A 121 4.35 -3.74 -23.24
CA ASP A 121 4.46 -2.30 -22.95
C ASP A 121 3.29 -1.80 -22.09
N ILE A 122 2.08 -2.32 -22.34
CA ILE A 122 0.87 -2.01 -21.55
C ILE A 122 0.99 -2.59 -20.14
N ALA A 123 1.56 -3.79 -20.02
CA ALA A 123 1.86 -4.40 -18.73
C ALA A 123 2.87 -3.54 -17.93
N CYS A 124 3.95 -3.10 -18.58
CA CYS A 124 4.94 -2.20 -17.96
C CYS A 124 4.35 -0.85 -17.58
N GLN A 125 3.44 -0.29 -18.38
CA GLN A 125 2.71 0.94 -18.03
C GLN A 125 1.85 0.74 -16.79
N SER A 126 1.15 -0.40 -16.66
CA SER A 126 0.33 -0.72 -15.49
C SER A 126 1.17 -0.84 -14.22
N LEU A 127 2.33 -1.50 -14.30
CA LEU A 127 3.28 -1.61 -13.19
C LEU A 127 3.86 -0.23 -12.81
N SER A 128 4.25 0.55 -13.81
CA SER A 128 4.79 1.90 -13.62
C SER A 128 3.77 2.86 -13.02
N ALA A 129 2.47 2.68 -13.29
CA ALA A 129 1.41 3.52 -12.71
C ALA A 129 1.30 3.32 -11.19
N VAL A 130 1.45 2.08 -10.72
CA VAL A 130 1.51 1.79 -9.29
C VAL A 130 2.73 2.46 -8.67
N VAL A 131 3.91 2.28 -9.25
CA VAL A 131 5.14 2.91 -8.76
C VAL A 131 5.01 4.44 -8.72
N ALA A 132 4.47 5.05 -9.77
CA ALA A 132 4.27 6.50 -9.86
C ALA A 132 3.33 7.05 -8.76
N ALA A 133 2.30 6.31 -8.37
CA ALA A 133 1.43 6.67 -7.26
C ALA A 133 2.21 6.74 -5.92
N TRP A 134 3.12 5.80 -5.70
CA TRP A 134 3.97 5.80 -4.50
C TRP A 134 5.10 6.84 -4.56
N GLU A 135 5.64 7.13 -5.75
CA GLU A 135 6.54 8.27 -5.93
C GLU A 135 5.86 9.59 -5.60
N TYR A 136 4.59 9.75 -5.97
CA TYR A 136 3.78 10.91 -5.60
C TYR A 136 3.67 11.05 -4.07
N LEU A 137 3.35 9.97 -3.35
CA LEU A 137 3.28 9.98 -1.89
C LEU A 137 4.62 10.37 -1.22
N ASN A 138 5.73 10.06 -1.87
CA ASN A 138 7.08 10.38 -1.39
C ASN A 138 7.59 11.76 -1.81
N GLN A 139 6.80 12.55 -2.53
CA GLN A 139 7.18 13.93 -2.83
C GLN A 139 7.30 14.74 -1.53
N PRO A 140 8.32 15.60 -1.36
CA PRO A 140 8.56 16.30 -0.10
C PRO A 140 7.34 17.07 0.44
N ARG A 141 6.58 17.70 -0.46
CA ARG A 141 5.34 18.43 -0.10
C ARG A 141 4.25 17.48 0.41
N VAL A 142 4.01 16.39 -0.33
CA VAL A 142 2.97 15.40 0.01
C VAL A 142 3.31 14.71 1.33
N ALA A 143 4.55 14.27 1.50
CA ALA A 143 5.04 13.64 2.72
C ALA A 143 4.97 14.59 3.94
N LYS A 144 5.33 15.87 3.75
CA LYS A 144 5.17 16.89 4.79
C LYS A 144 3.70 17.04 5.19
N ASN A 145 2.82 17.26 4.22
CA ASN A 145 1.40 17.47 4.52
C ASN A 145 0.77 16.22 5.18
N MET A 146 1.18 15.02 4.76
CA MET A 146 0.72 13.77 5.38
C MET A 146 1.14 13.68 6.85
N ARG A 147 2.37 14.07 7.19
CA ARG A 147 2.86 14.15 8.56
C ARG A 147 2.14 15.23 9.36
N ASP A 148 1.94 16.40 8.79
CA ASP A 148 1.27 17.52 9.47
C ASP A 148 -0.20 17.16 9.78
N THR A 149 -0.89 16.49 8.85
CA THR A 149 -2.24 15.93 9.09
C THR A 149 -2.22 14.87 10.17
N PHE A 150 -1.21 13.98 10.22
CA PHE A 150 -1.05 13.02 11.31
C PHE A 150 -0.91 13.72 12.67
N HIS A 151 -0.13 14.82 12.75
CA HIS A 151 0.05 15.58 13.99
C HIS A 151 -1.22 16.28 14.46
N LEU A 152 -2.04 16.78 13.55
CA LEU A 152 -3.30 17.42 13.91
C LEU A 152 -4.32 16.40 14.39
N LEU A 153 -4.39 15.24 13.72
CA LEU A 153 -5.20 14.12 14.20
C LEU A 153 -4.72 13.63 15.57
N TRP A 154 -3.41 13.56 15.78
CA TRP A 154 -2.84 13.25 17.08
C TRP A 154 -3.36 14.19 18.17
N GLY A 155 -3.38 15.51 17.93
CA GLY A 155 -3.92 16.48 18.89
C GLY A 155 -5.40 16.24 19.21
N HIS A 156 -6.23 16.00 18.19
CA HIS A 156 -7.65 15.68 18.40
C HIS A 156 -7.85 14.35 19.16
N TRP A 157 -6.97 13.36 18.95
CA TRP A 157 -7.00 12.11 19.71
C TRP A 157 -6.52 12.28 21.15
N GLU A 158 -5.60 13.21 21.41
CA GLU A 158 -5.16 13.55 22.76
C GLU A 158 -6.29 14.23 23.56
N GLU A 159 -7.04 15.14 22.94
CA GLU A 159 -8.25 15.73 23.53
C GLU A 159 -9.26 14.65 23.95
N LEU A 160 -9.52 13.69 23.05
CA LEU A 160 -10.39 12.56 23.32
C LEU A 160 -9.86 11.66 24.44
N GLU A 161 -8.57 11.37 24.44
CA GLU A 161 -7.88 10.58 25.47
C GLU A 161 -8.06 11.20 26.86
N VAL A 162 -7.94 12.52 26.97
CA VAL A 162 -8.17 13.25 28.23
C VAL A 162 -9.63 13.09 28.70
N MET A 163 -10.60 13.27 27.81
CA MET A 163 -12.02 13.15 28.15
C MET A 163 -12.38 11.75 28.65
N ILE A 164 -11.93 10.71 27.94
CA ILE A 164 -12.18 9.31 28.30
C ILE A 164 -11.50 8.97 29.63
N ASN A 165 -10.22 9.32 29.79
CA ASN A 165 -9.48 8.95 30.99
C ASN A 165 -9.97 9.68 32.25
N ARG A 166 -10.53 10.89 32.13
CA ARG A 166 -11.22 11.55 33.24
C ARG A 166 -12.40 10.73 33.73
N GLN A 167 -13.24 10.23 32.81
CA GLN A 167 -14.37 9.39 33.19
C GLN A 167 -13.91 8.05 33.77
N ARG A 168 -12.99 7.36 33.09
CA ARG A 168 -12.46 6.08 33.56
C ARG A 168 -11.81 6.17 34.93
N MET A 169 -11.21 7.31 35.28
CA MET A 169 -10.70 7.55 36.63
C MET A 169 -11.82 7.55 37.69
N ILE A 170 -12.99 8.11 37.36
CA ILE A 170 -14.18 8.10 38.24
C ILE A 170 -14.73 6.67 38.34
N ASP A 171 -14.81 5.96 37.21
CA ASP A 171 -15.37 4.61 37.11
C ASP A 171 -14.37 3.51 37.54
N GLN A 172 -13.15 3.90 37.94
CA GLN A 172 -12.05 3.01 38.35
C GLN A 172 -11.62 1.99 37.26
N GLU A 173 -11.72 2.39 36.01
CA GLU A 173 -11.29 1.62 34.85
C GLU A 173 -9.82 1.93 34.46
N PRO A 174 -9.11 1.01 33.80
CA PRO A 174 -7.75 1.26 33.34
C PRO A 174 -7.70 2.37 32.29
N PRO A 175 -6.70 3.26 32.34
CA PRO A 175 -6.56 4.34 31.37
C PRO A 175 -6.23 3.81 29.98
N VAL A 176 -6.77 4.44 28.96
CA VAL A 176 -6.50 4.15 27.55
C VAL A 176 -5.57 5.20 26.96
N SER A 177 -4.74 4.81 25.99
CA SER A 177 -3.92 5.74 25.22
C SER A 177 -4.33 5.73 23.75
N VAL A 178 -5.27 6.61 23.40
CA VAL A 178 -5.82 6.73 22.04
C VAL A 178 -4.74 7.19 21.06
N THR A 179 -3.85 8.08 21.49
CA THR A 179 -2.72 8.57 20.68
C THR A 179 -1.75 7.45 20.31
N ARG A 180 -1.42 6.55 21.26
CA ARG A 180 -0.57 5.38 20.99
C ARG A 180 -1.28 4.33 20.16
N LEU A 181 -2.59 4.14 20.35
CA LEU A 181 -3.41 3.29 19.46
C LEU A 181 -3.36 3.83 18.02
N TRP A 182 -3.52 5.14 17.84
CA TRP A 182 -3.44 5.78 16.51
C TRP A 182 -2.10 5.55 15.84
N LEU A 183 -1.00 5.72 16.58
CA LEU A 183 0.33 5.42 16.08
C LEU A 183 0.47 3.96 15.64
N GLN A 184 0.10 3.01 16.50
CA GLN A 184 0.21 1.59 16.18
C GLN A 184 -0.61 1.23 14.94
N PHE A 185 -1.82 1.78 14.83
CA PHE A 185 -2.69 1.59 13.68
C PHE A 185 -2.05 2.13 12.40
N ILE A 186 -1.56 3.38 12.39
CA ILE A 186 -0.98 3.99 11.20
C ILE A 186 0.30 3.29 10.74
N VAL A 187 1.17 2.92 11.68
CA VAL A 187 2.38 2.13 11.37
C VAL A 187 2.00 0.81 10.69
N ALA A 188 1.05 0.07 11.27
CA ALA A 188 0.59 -1.19 10.71
C ALA A 188 -0.12 -1.01 9.36
N HIS A 189 -0.93 0.03 9.22
CA HIS A 189 -1.64 0.35 7.99
C HIS A 189 -0.67 0.64 6.85
N PHE A 190 0.27 1.58 7.03
CA PHE A 190 1.28 1.93 6.03
C PHE A 190 2.15 0.74 5.65
N GLN A 191 2.53 -0.09 6.63
CA GLN A 191 3.27 -1.32 6.35
C GLN A 191 2.47 -2.26 5.44
N VAL A 192 1.20 -2.53 5.75
CA VAL A 192 0.35 -3.44 4.99
C VAL A 192 0.10 -2.95 3.57
N VAL A 193 -0.20 -1.65 3.40
CA VAL A 193 -0.50 -1.10 2.08
C VAL A 193 0.75 -1.04 1.19
N ALA A 194 1.91 -0.69 1.77
CA ALA A 194 3.18 -0.70 1.06
C ALA A 194 3.60 -2.13 0.68
N GLU A 195 3.51 -3.08 1.61
CA GLU A 195 3.85 -4.48 1.35
C GLU A 195 2.97 -5.09 0.26
N ARG A 196 1.66 -4.83 0.29
CA ARG A 196 0.73 -5.31 -0.75
C ARG A 196 1.04 -4.71 -2.12
N ALA A 197 1.25 -3.40 -2.20
CA ALA A 197 1.58 -2.74 -3.46
C ALA A 197 2.91 -3.22 -4.03
N HIS A 198 3.94 -3.30 -3.18
CA HIS A 198 5.28 -3.78 -3.56
C HIS A 198 5.23 -5.23 -4.04
N ARG A 199 4.63 -6.13 -3.24
CA ARG A 199 4.47 -7.54 -3.59
C ARG A 199 3.75 -7.71 -4.92
N TRP A 200 2.68 -6.94 -5.16
CA TRP A 200 1.95 -6.99 -6.42
C TRP A 200 2.86 -6.65 -7.61
N VAL A 201 3.62 -5.56 -7.54
CA VAL A 201 4.57 -5.18 -8.60
C VAL A 201 5.62 -6.28 -8.82
N ILE A 202 6.26 -6.77 -7.76
CA ILE A 202 7.35 -7.75 -7.87
C ILE A 202 6.87 -9.09 -8.43
N VAL A 203 5.68 -9.57 -8.02
CA VAL A 203 5.09 -10.81 -8.55
C VAL A 203 4.89 -10.70 -10.06
N HIS A 204 4.31 -9.61 -10.54
CA HIS A 204 4.03 -9.42 -11.96
C HIS A 204 5.31 -9.17 -12.77
N VAL A 205 6.27 -8.42 -12.22
CA VAL A 205 7.60 -8.27 -12.84
C VAL A 205 8.28 -9.63 -13.02
N ASN A 206 8.26 -10.49 -11.99
CA ASN A 206 8.86 -11.81 -12.08
C ASN A 206 8.14 -12.72 -13.07
N ALA A 207 6.81 -12.65 -13.13
CA ALA A 207 6.00 -13.38 -14.10
C ALA A 207 6.35 -13.01 -15.54
N LEU A 208 6.55 -11.71 -15.84
CA LEU A 208 6.99 -11.24 -17.16
C LEU A 208 8.46 -11.55 -17.46
N ARG A 209 9.31 -11.57 -16.44
CA ARG A 209 10.75 -11.82 -16.58
C ARG A 209 11.06 -13.27 -16.97
N ALA A 210 10.35 -14.24 -16.39
CA ALA A 210 10.60 -15.66 -16.60
C ALA A 210 10.58 -16.08 -18.09
N PRO A 211 9.53 -15.79 -18.89
CA PRO A 211 9.49 -16.18 -20.30
C PRO A 211 10.55 -15.45 -21.14
N LEU A 212 10.91 -14.21 -20.80
CA LEU A 212 11.97 -13.48 -21.50
C LEU A 212 13.34 -14.14 -21.29
N LEU A 213 13.66 -14.55 -20.07
CA LEU A 213 14.91 -15.28 -19.77
C LEU A 213 14.95 -16.64 -20.45
N GLN A 214 13.82 -17.37 -20.48
CA GLN A 214 13.73 -18.65 -21.18
C GLN A 214 13.98 -18.50 -22.68
N ARG A 215 13.40 -17.48 -23.31
CA ARG A 215 13.62 -17.19 -24.74
C ARG A 215 15.05 -16.78 -25.02
N LEU A 216 15.64 -15.94 -24.18
CA LEU A 216 17.05 -15.55 -24.32
C LEU A 216 17.98 -16.77 -24.20
N ALA A 217 17.68 -17.72 -23.31
CA ALA A 217 18.45 -18.95 -23.14
C ALA A 217 18.25 -19.96 -24.30
N ALA A 218 17.04 -20.04 -24.85
CA ALA A 218 16.71 -20.90 -25.98
C ALA A 218 17.23 -20.36 -27.31
N HIS A 219 17.48 -19.05 -27.39
CA HIS A 219 17.93 -18.39 -28.60
C HIS A 219 19.32 -18.89 -29.06
N ARG A 220 19.45 -19.09 -30.37
CA ARG A 220 20.68 -19.52 -31.03
C ARG A 220 21.04 -18.49 -32.09
N PRO A 221 21.98 -17.56 -31.80
CA PRO A 221 22.35 -16.53 -32.76
C PRO A 221 23.11 -17.17 -33.93
N MET A 222 22.90 -16.64 -35.13
CA MET A 222 23.61 -17.09 -36.34
C MET A 222 25.08 -16.66 -36.34
N ASN A 223 25.40 -15.56 -35.66
CA ASN A 223 26.75 -15.06 -35.44
C ASN A 223 26.95 -14.80 -33.94
N LEU A 224 27.96 -15.43 -33.34
CA LEU A 224 28.25 -15.29 -31.90
C LEU A 224 28.91 -13.95 -31.54
N ASP A 225 29.52 -13.28 -32.52
CA ASP A 225 30.26 -12.03 -32.31
C ASP A 225 29.36 -10.78 -32.44
N VAL A 226 28.09 -10.95 -32.85
CA VAL A 226 27.16 -9.84 -33.08
C VAL A 226 25.86 -10.09 -32.32
N VAL A 227 25.47 -9.10 -31.50
CA VAL A 227 24.17 -9.12 -30.81
C VAL A 227 23.07 -8.86 -31.84
N ASP A 228 22.15 -9.81 -32.00
CA ASP A 228 21.05 -9.67 -32.95
C ASP A 228 19.86 -8.87 -32.40
N SER A 229 18.91 -8.56 -33.29
CA SER A 229 17.74 -7.74 -32.97
C SER A 229 16.83 -8.37 -31.91
N LEU A 230 16.74 -9.70 -31.87
CA LEU A 230 15.96 -10.41 -30.87
C LEU A 230 16.62 -10.33 -29.50
N GLN A 231 17.94 -10.55 -29.43
CA GLN A 231 18.71 -10.38 -28.20
C GLN A 231 18.61 -8.96 -27.65
N TRP A 232 18.72 -7.94 -28.51
CA TRP A 232 18.49 -6.54 -28.12
C TRP A 232 17.09 -6.32 -27.57
N LYS A 233 16.05 -6.76 -28.28
CA LYS A 233 14.64 -6.63 -27.84
C LYS A 233 14.38 -7.30 -26.50
N LEU A 234 14.89 -8.52 -26.31
CA LEU A 234 14.72 -9.25 -25.04
C LEU A 234 15.48 -8.57 -23.89
N THR A 235 16.71 -8.11 -24.15
CA THR A 235 17.53 -7.44 -23.15
C THR A 235 16.95 -6.09 -22.74
N ASP A 236 16.43 -5.32 -23.69
CA ASP A 236 15.75 -4.05 -23.43
C ASP A 236 14.49 -4.24 -22.56
N ARG A 237 13.67 -5.25 -22.87
CA ARG A 237 12.51 -5.61 -22.04
C ARG A 237 12.92 -6.06 -20.63
N LEU A 238 13.98 -6.86 -20.52
CA LEU A 238 14.53 -7.24 -19.22
C LEU A 238 15.02 -6.02 -18.44
N HIS A 239 15.66 -5.07 -19.12
CA HIS A 239 16.11 -3.81 -18.53
C HIS A 239 14.93 -3.00 -17.99
N MET A 240 13.87 -2.80 -18.76
CA MET A 240 12.64 -2.12 -18.30
C MET A 240 12.06 -2.77 -17.04
N LEU A 241 11.98 -4.10 -16.98
CA LEU A 241 11.50 -4.82 -15.79
C LEU A 241 12.40 -4.62 -14.57
N VAL A 242 13.72 -4.55 -14.77
CA VAL A 242 14.69 -4.28 -13.70
C VAL A 242 14.54 -2.85 -13.20
N GLU A 243 14.35 -1.87 -14.09
CA GLU A 243 14.11 -0.49 -13.70
C GLU A 243 12.85 -0.37 -12.85
N ILE A 244 11.72 -0.92 -13.31
CA ILE A 244 10.44 -0.89 -12.57
C ILE A 244 10.60 -1.51 -11.18
N ALA A 245 11.22 -2.69 -11.08
CA ALA A 245 11.46 -3.34 -9.79
C ALA A 245 12.40 -2.52 -8.89
N SER A 246 13.43 -1.91 -9.48
CA SER A 246 14.37 -1.06 -8.74
C SER A 246 13.66 0.14 -8.14
N VAL A 247 12.85 0.85 -8.93
CA VAL A 247 12.07 1.99 -8.44
C VAL A 247 11.05 1.54 -7.40
N ALA A 248 10.38 0.40 -7.61
CA ALA A 248 9.44 -0.15 -6.63
C ALA A 248 10.11 -0.39 -5.26
N ASP A 249 11.32 -0.95 -5.22
CA ASP A 249 12.04 -1.28 -3.99
C ASP A 249 12.35 -0.06 -3.12
N TYR A 250 12.69 1.09 -3.72
CA TYR A 250 13.03 2.29 -2.96
C TYR A 250 11.89 3.30 -2.85
N ALA A 251 10.87 3.24 -3.72
CA ALA A 251 9.76 4.19 -3.74
C ALA A 251 8.49 3.68 -3.03
N ILE A 252 8.20 2.37 -3.00
CA ILE A 252 6.98 1.84 -2.37
C ILE A 252 7.18 1.70 -0.86
N MET A 253 7.13 2.84 -0.17
CA MET A 253 7.08 2.95 1.29
C MET A 253 6.64 4.37 1.69
N ILE A 254 6.19 4.52 2.94
CA ILE A 254 5.89 5.82 3.55
C ILE A 254 6.84 6.01 4.74
N PRO A 255 7.87 6.87 4.62
CA PRO A 255 8.78 7.14 5.73
C PRO A 255 8.06 7.90 6.84
N MET A 256 8.08 7.37 8.07
CA MET A 256 7.41 7.98 9.22
C MET A 256 8.34 8.86 10.07
N HIS A 257 9.42 9.40 9.49
CA HIS A 257 10.36 10.23 10.21
C HIS A 257 9.71 11.55 10.67
N GLY A 258 9.83 11.83 11.96
CA GLY A 258 9.27 13.03 12.59
C GLY A 258 7.77 12.96 12.89
N TYR A 259 7.14 11.78 12.78
CA TYR A 259 5.77 11.58 13.25
C TYR A 259 5.74 11.49 14.79
N ASN A 260 4.78 12.15 15.43
CA ASN A 260 4.60 12.10 16.89
C ASN A 260 4.59 10.66 17.42
N GLY A 261 5.39 10.42 18.47
CA GLY A 261 5.53 9.12 19.12
C GLY A 261 6.26 8.04 18.31
N TYR A 262 6.55 8.24 17.03
CA TYR A 262 7.23 7.25 16.19
C TYR A 262 8.74 7.27 16.42
N THR A 263 9.29 6.11 16.78
CA THR A 263 10.75 5.88 16.78
C THR A 263 11.07 4.81 15.75
N PRO A 264 11.92 5.10 14.75
CA PRO A 264 12.28 4.11 13.75
C PRO A 264 13.05 2.94 14.40
N PRO A 265 12.79 1.69 13.98
CA PRO A 265 13.54 0.55 14.48
C PRO A 265 15.02 0.67 14.05
N PRO A 266 15.95 0.11 14.85
CA PRO A 266 17.37 0.15 14.53
C PRO A 266 17.64 -0.43 13.14
N ILE A 267 18.57 0.19 12.44
CA ILE A 267 18.95 -0.23 11.09
C ILE A 267 19.84 -1.48 11.21
N PRO A 268 19.49 -2.60 10.56
CA PRO A 268 20.34 -3.78 10.55
C PRO A 268 21.73 -3.46 10.00
N PRO A 269 22.81 -4.05 10.53
CA PRO A 269 24.19 -3.67 10.21
C PRO A 269 24.57 -3.87 8.73
N HIS A 270 23.83 -4.70 7.99
CA HIS A 270 24.06 -5.00 6.58
C HIS A 270 23.22 -4.14 5.61
N ILE A 271 22.45 -3.17 6.13
CA ILE A 271 21.60 -2.27 5.34
C ILE A 271 22.18 -0.86 5.44
N LEU A 272 22.44 -0.24 4.28
CA LEU A 272 22.92 1.14 4.23
C LEU A 272 21.85 2.08 4.82
N PRO A 273 22.19 2.96 5.78
CA PRO A 273 21.23 3.89 6.38
C PRO A 273 20.47 4.74 5.35
N ALA A 274 21.15 5.16 4.29
CA ALA A 274 20.55 5.95 3.21
C ALA A 274 19.38 5.25 2.50
N LEU A 275 19.31 3.91 2.51
CA LEU A 275 18.17 3.16 1.96
C LEU A 275 16.90 3.26 2.80
N ARG A 276 17.01 3.70 4.06
CA ARG A 276 15.89 3.98 4.95
C ARG A 276 15.66 5.48 5.15
N SER A 277 16.34 6.34 4.39
CA SER A 277 16.16 7.79 4.49
C SER A 277 14.72 8.20 4.21
N ALA A 278 14.25 9.25 4.89
CA ALA A 278 13.01 9.91 4.54
C ALA A 278 13.07 10.50 3.12
N SER A 279 14.24 10.94 2.68
CA SER A 279 14.46 11.50 1.36
C SER A 279 14.38 10.41 0.30
N TRP A 280 13.48 10.60 -0.66
CA TRP A 280 13.36 9.74 -1.84
C TRP A 280 14.65 9.76 -2.67
N GLU A 281 15.27 10.93 -2.84
CA GLU A 281 16.47 11.08 -3.67
C GLU A 281 17.69 10.39 -3.04
N GLU A 282 17.86 10.47 -1.71
CA GLU A 282 18.92 9.73 -1.01
C GLU A 282 18.78 8.22 -1.16
N ARG A 283 17.54 7.70 -1.04
CA ARG A 283 17.25 6.28 -1.25
C ARG A 283 17.60 5.85 -2.67
N ARG A 284 17.19 6.64 -3.66
CA ARG A 284 17.48 6.39 -5.08
C ARG A 284 18.98 6.31 -5.35
N GLN A 285 19.76 7.26 -4.81
CA GLN A 285 21.22 7.30 -4.97
C GLN A 285 21.90 6.11 -4.30
N ALA A 286 21.44 5.71 -3.12
CA ALA A 286 22.00 4.57 -2.38
C ALA A 286 21.63 3.20 -2.97
N TYR A 287 20.51 3.10 -3.69
CA TYR A 287 19.99 1.84 -4.21
C TYR A 287 20.90 1.21 -5.27
N SER A 288 21.35 1.99 -6.26
CA SER A 288 22.15 1.46 -7.38
C SER A 288 23.46 0.77 -6.93
N PRO A 289 24.28 1.38 -6.04
CA PRO A 289 25.45 0.69 -5.46
C PRO A 289 25.07 -0.58 -4.71
N ARG A 290 24.00 -0.54 -3.91
CA ARG A 290 23.52 -1.69 -3.15
C ARG A 290 23.12 -2.85 -4.06
N MET A 291 22.35 -2.57 -5.11
CA MET A 291 21.92 -3.58 -6.08
C MET A 291 23.13 -4.25 -6.73
N LYS A 292 24.12 -3.47 -7.19
CA LYS A 292 25.37 -4.02 -7.76
C LYS A 292 26.10 -4.95 -6.77
N LEU A 293 26.18 -4.58 -5.49
CA LEU A 293 26.78 -5.41 -4.45
C LEU A 293 26.02 -6.72 -4.23
N VAL A 294 24.68 -6.67 -4.13
CA VAL A 294 23.84 -7.87 -3.97
C VAL A 294 23.99 -8.79 -5.16
N THR A 295 23.86 -8.27 -6.38
CA THR A 295 23.94 -9.07 -7.61
C THR A 295 25.30 -9.76 -7.74
N ARG A 296 26.40 -9.05 -7.41
CA ARG A 296 27.76 -9.64 -7.42
C ARG A 296 27.91 -10.74 -6.36
N ALA A 297 27.44 -10.50 -5.14
CA ALA A 297 27.51 -11.49 -4.07
C ALA A 297 26.67 -12.75 -4.39
N THR A 298 25.47 -12.57 -4.97
CA THR A 298 24.63 -13.68 -5.42
C THR A 298 25.33 -14.46 -6.54
N ARG A 299 25.89 -13.78 -7.56
CA ARG A 299 26.63 -14.44 -8.64
C ARG A 299 27.82 -15.24 -8.12
N GLN A 300 28.59 -14.69 -7.19
CA GLN A 300 29.73 -15.38 -6.58
C GLN A 300 29.29 -16.66 -5.84
N ARG A 301 28.18 -16.60 -5.08
CA ARG A 301 27.61 -17.77 -4.40
C ARG A 301 27.11 -18.82 -5.38
N THR A 302 26.44 -18.41 -6.46
CA THR A 302 25.96 -19.37 -7.49
C THR A 302 27.12 -20.03 -8.23
N CYS A 303 28.21 -19.31 -8.51
CA CYS A 303 29.40 -19.87 -9.15
C CYS A 303 30.20 -20.82 -8.26
N THR A 304 30.21 -20.61 -6.93
CA THR A 304 30.91 -21.54 -5.99
C THR A 304 30.13 -22.81 -5.70
N ILE A 305 28.82 -22.86 -5.98
CA ILE A 305 27.96 -24.03 -5.72
C ILE A 305 27.83 -24.96 -6.96
N LEU A 306 28.19 -24.51 -8.16
CA LEU A 306 28.25 -25.40 -9.32
C LEU A 306 29.56 -26.21 -9.25
N PRO A 307 29.51 -27.55 -9.03
CA PRO A 307 30.72 -28.34 -9.12
C PRO A 307 31.21 -28.23 -10.56
N PHE A 308 32.49 -27.91 -10.68
CA PHE A 308 33.26 -28.03 -11.91
C PHE A 308 32.91 -29.37 -12.55
N ARG A 309 32.16 -29.35 -13.67
CA ARG A 309 31.85 -30.54 -14.44
C ARG A 309 33.14 -30.91 -15.16
N GLY A 310 34.03 -31.55 -14.42
CA GLY A 310 35.25 -32.14 -14.95
C GLY A 310 34.87 -33.14 -16.02
N GLU A 311 35.41 -32.96 -17.21
CA GLU A 311 35.73 -34.05 -18.11
C GLU A 311 36.46 -35.13 -17.32
N SER A 312 35.86 -36.31 -17.22
CA SER A 312 36.59 -37.55 -16.95
C SER A 312 35.75 -38.71 -17.45
N ASP A 313 36.12 -39.13 -18.65
CA ASP A 313 36.26 -40.51 -19.15
C ASP A 313 35.12 -41.51 -18.94
N GLY A 314 34.71 -42.07 -20.08
CA GLY A 314 33.87 -43.24 -20.15
C GLY A 314 34.50 -44.45 -19.50
N ARG A 315 33.72 -45.12 -18.64
CA ARG A 315 33.61 -46.59 -18.57
C ARG A 315 32.35 -46.96 -17.77
N THR A 316 31.56 -47.81 -18.39
CA THR A 316 30.39 -48.54 -17.91
C THR A 316 30.66 -49.34 -16.63
N TYR A 317 29.67 -49.49 -15.74
CA TYR A 317 29.22 -50.78 -15.18
C TYR A 317 27.78 -50.68 -14.62
N HIS A 318 27.03 -51.78 -14.80
CA HIS A 318 25.63 -52.01 -14.46
C HIS A 318 25.36 -52.21 -12.96
N ARG A 319 24.11 -51.92 -12.50
CA ARG A 319 23.09 -52.91 -12.04
C ARG A 319 22.23 -52.43 -10.84
N ALA A 320 20.93 -52.74 -10.93
CA ALA A 320 19.87 -52.83 -9.90
C ALA A 320 19.45 -51.51 -9.22
N GLY A 321 18.19 -51.22 -8.88
CA GLY A 321 16.94 -51.97 -8.83
C GLY A 321 15.99 -51.12 -7.95
N MET A 322 14.75 -50.90 -8.42
CA MET A 322 13.63 -50.14 -7.80
C MET A 322 13.38 -50.45 -6.29
N PRO A 323 12.62 -49.64 -5.50
CA PRO A 323 11.29 -49.13 -5.89
C PRO A 323 10.79 -47.77 -5.32
N MET A 324 9.66 -47.35 -5.93
CA MET A 324 8.78 -46.25 -5.53
C MET A 324 8.25 -46.35 -4.10
N ARG A 325 8.06 -45.19 -3.47
CA ARG A 325 7.09 -45.00 -2.38
C ARG A 325 6.21 -43.79 -2.65
N THR A 326 4.92 -44.08 -2.77
CA THR A 326 3.79 -43.16 -2.70
C THR A 326 3.58 -42.71 -1.25
N GLY A 327 3.34 -41.42 -1.04
CA GLY A 327 3.07 -40.81 0.27
C GLY A 327 1.93 -39.82 0.16
N THR A 328 0.83 -40.17 0.80
CA THR A 328 -0.50 -39.53 0.84
C THR A 328 -0.53 -38.18 1.55
N CYS A 329 -1.28 -37.23 0.99
CA CYS A 329 -1.73 -36.00 1.65
C CYS A 329 -2.96 -36.27 2.55
N SER A 330 -2.97 -35.68 3.75
CA SER A 330 -4.20 -35.41 4.51
C SER A 330 -4.29 -33.92 4.83
N PRO A 331 -5.46 -33.28 4.67
CA PRO A 331 -5.70 -31.89 5.04
C PRO A 331 -6.26 -31.79 6.46
N CYS A 332 -5.82 -30.78 7.22
CA CYS A 332 -6.34 -30.48 8.55
C CYS A 332 -6.84 -29.02 8.64
N CYS A 333 -8.03 -28.91 9.23
CA CYS A 333 -8.62 -27.78 9.96
C CYS A 333 -9.18 -26.56 9.21
N SER A 334 -10.50 -26.63 9.10
CA SER A 334 -11.50 -25.63 9.46
C SER A 334 -11.09 -24.57 10.51
N ARG A 335 -11.52 -23.32 10.27
CA ARG A 335 -12.27 -22.46 11.22
C ARG A 335 -12.70 -21.15 10.52
N ARG A 336 -13.99 -21.06 10.19
CA ARG A 336 -14.71 -19.81 9.91
C ARG A 336 -15.91 -19.77 10.85
N GLN A 337 -16.00 -18.75 11.70
CA GLN A 337 -17.23 -18.02 12.06
C GLN A 337 -16.95 -17.09 13.25
N ALA A 338 -17.30 -15.80 13.05
CA ALA A 338 -17.76 -14.81 14.05
C ALA A 338 -17.31 -13.38 13.62
N ARG A 339 -17.96 -12.81 12.60
CA ARG A 339 -17.91 -11.37 12.28
C ARG A 339 -19.24 -10.96 11.65
N ALA A 340 -20.21 -10.51 12.44
CA ALA A 340 -21.46 -9.96 11.89
C ALA A 340 -22.19 -8.92 12.78
N GLY A 341 -21.81 -8.69 14.04
CA GLY A 341 -22.60 -7.80 14.94
C GLY A 341 -22.24 -6.32 14.92
N TRP A 342 -20.97 -5.96 14.71
CA TRP A 342 -20.46 -4.61 15.01
C TRP A 342 -20.46 -3.64 13.83
N ARG A 343 -20.56 -4.15 12.59
CA ARG A 343 -20.48 -3.32 11.38
C ARG A 343 -21.71 -2.44 11.19
N SER A 344 -22.90 -2.87 11.58
CA SER A 344 -24.14 -2.12 11.30
C SER A 344 -24.30 -0.83 12.12
N VAL A 345 -23.85 -0.82 13.38
CA VAL A 345 -24.06 0.33 14.29
C VAL A 345 -23.07 1.46 14.02
N LEU A 346 -21.81 1.11 13.71
CA LEU A 346 -20.80 2.10 13.29
C LEU A 346 -21.17 2.68 11.92
N ASP A 347 -21.60 1.85 10.97
CA ASP A 347 -21.86 2.26 9.59
C ASP A 347 -23.07 3.21 9.46
N GLU A 348 -24.17 3.02 10.21
CA GLU A 348 -25.35 3.91 10.09
C GLU A 348 -25.20 5.30 10.71
N ARG A 349 -24.41 5.44 11.78
CA ARG A 349 -24.19 6.75 12.45
C ARG A 349 -23.02 7.50 11.83
N TRP A 350 -21.96 6.80 11.42
CA TRP A 350 -20.86 7.41 10.67
C TRP A 350 -21.25 7.78 9.25
N SER A 351 -22.00 6.95 8.52
CA SER A 351 -22.48 7.29 7.17
C SER A 351 -23.38 8.52 7.16
N ARG A 352 -24.14 8.78 8.24
CA ARG A 352 -24.93 10.01 8.39
C ARG A 352 -24.06 11.25 8.53
N ASN A 353 -23.00 11.19 9.34
CA ASN A 353 -22.06 12.32 9.46
C ASN A 353 -21.20 12.50 8.21
N LEU A 354 -20.84 11.40 7.52
CA LEU A 354 -20.16 11.44 6.21
C LEU A 354 -21.07 12.08 5.14
N ALA A 355 -22.37 11.77 5.14
CA ALA A 355 -23.34 12.38 4.24
C ALA A 355 -23.59 13.87 4.54
N LEU A 356 -23.57 14.26 5.82
CA LEU A 356 -23.70 15.67 6.24
C LEU A 356 -22.44 16.48 5.87
N ALA A 357 -21.25 15.93 6.06
CA ALA A 357 -19.99 16.57 5.68
C ALA A 357 -19.80 16.65 4.14
N MET A 358 -20.38 15.71 3.38
CA MET A 358 -20.37 15.73 1.91
C MET A 358 -21.54 16.50 1.27
N GLY A 359 -22.52 16.97 2.07
CA GLY A 359 -23.80 17.54 1.61
C GLY A 359 -23.93 19.06 1.69
N GLY A 360 -22.85 19.80 1.95
CA GLY A 360 -22.89 21.25 2.17
C GLY A 360 -22.75 22.10 0.91
N HIS A 361 -23.72 22.06 -0.02
CA HIS A 361 -23.98 23.20 -0.93
C HIS A 361 -25.42 23.15 -1.49
N LYS A 362 -26.34 23.84 -0.81
CA LYS A 362 -27.52 24.43 -1.48
C LYS A 362 -27.06 25.69 -2.19
N LEU A 363 -26.82 25.60 -3.50
CA LEU A 363 -26.88 26.79 -4.34
C LEU A 363 -28.36 27.11 -4.58
N VAL A 364 -28.79 28.21 -3.96
CA VAL A 364 -30.06 28.87 -4.25
C VAL A 364 -29.93 29.54 -5.62
N GLY A 365 -30.87 29.22 -6.52
CA GLY A 365 -31.19 30.05 -7.68
C GLY A 365 -30.99 29.36 -9.04
N GLY A 366 -32.09 29.14 -9.77
CA GLY A 366 -32.04 28.91 -11.21
C GLY A 366 -32.91 27.76 -11.72
N SER A 367 -34.20 28.04 -11.88
CA SER A 367 -35.17 27.22 -12.60
C SER A 367 -34.65 26.73 -13.96
N SER A 368 -34.63 25.41 -14.19
CA SER A 368 -35.17 24.79 -15.41
C SER A 368 -35.27 23.27 -15.29
N ARG A 369 -36.46 22.76 -15.62
CA ARG A 369 -36.85 21.36 -15.68
C ARG A 369 -35.95 20.57 -16.62
N ALA A 370 -35.43 19.44 -16.15
CA ALA A 370 -35.16 18.28 -17.00
C ALA A 370 -35.49 17.00 -16.20
N ARG A 371 -36.58 16.34 -16.61
CA ARG A 371 -36.89 14.96 -16.22
C ARG A 371 -35.87 14.06 -16.92
N ILE A 372 -35.10 13.30 -16.16
CA ILE A 372 -34.47 12.08 -16.67
C ILE A 372 -34.99 10.94 -15.80
N VAL A 373 -35.80 10.11 -16.43
CA VAL A 373 -36.34 8.85 -15.94
C VAL A 373 -35.22 7.82 -16.01
N CYS A 374 -34.76 7.30 -14.88
CA CYS A 374 -33.95 6.08 -14.86
C CYS A 374 -34.87 4.90 -14.57
N ASN A 375 -35.06 4.10 -15.62
CA ASN A 375 -35.80 2.85 -15.61
C ASN A 375 -34.91 1.74 -15.03
N ILE A 376 -35.49 0.91 -14.17
CA ILE A 376 -34.91 -0.28 -13.57
C ILE A 376 -35.07 -1.46 -14.54
N GLY A 377 -34.04 -2.30 -14.67
CA GLY A 377 -34.07 -3.64 -15.28
C GLY A 377 -32.65 -4.23 -15.21
N GLU A 378 -32.32 -5.16 -14.31
CA GLU A 378 -32.65 -6.60 -14.27
C GLU A 378 -32.28 -7.42 -15.51
N THR A 379 -31.51 -8.50 -15.27
CA THR A 379 -31.07 -9.60 -16.16
C THR A 379 -30.00 -9.20 -17.21
N PHE A 380 -28.80 -9.80 -17.28
CA PHE A 380 -28.38 -11.20 -17.24
C PHE A 380 -27.01 -11.39 -16.59
#